data_AF-A0AAU1NV02-F1
#
_entry.id   AF-A0AAU1NV02-F1
#
_cell.length_a   1.000
_cell.length_b   1.000
_cell.length_c   1.000
_cell.angle_alpha   90.00
_cell.angle_beta   90.00
_cell.angle_gamma   90.00
#
_symmetry.space_group_name_H-M   'P 1'
#
loop_
_entity.id
_entity.type
_entity.pdbx_description
1 polymer ?
#
loop_
_entity_poly.entity_id
_entity_poly.type
_entity_poly.pdbx_seq_one_letter_code
_entity_poly.pdbx_strand_id
1 'polypeptide(L)'
;MWIPGLGLELEGGVEQRTAFAFAGDLFLICLALLMGPWVLTPLMKLWTALVPSRSVAWHLAVHSCRARAARSVTTVLPFALSLSFVGLFMVMGNVMPGSTAGLGDVMVVLGWVFVVSWVGGLAVIALVGRERTRDSAVVTVAGARPGVVTRSTIYEGAIYAGTAILFGAISIAVTSATIAAGARISIARVLNGLPWETLGALAAVTLLTTCLALALQAARTSRTVAARALRS
;
A
#
# COMPACT_ATOMS: atom_id res chain seq x y z
N MET A 1 1.00 16.08 25.32
CA MET A 1 0.25 15.04 26.07
C MET A 1 0.99 14.82 27.38
N TRP A 2 0.31 15.05 28.51
CA TRP A 2 0.89 14.91 29.86
C TRP A 2 0.69 13.44 30.27
N ILE A 3 1.76 12.65 30.35
CA ILE A 3 1.71 11.30 30.93
C ILE A 3 2.36 11.41 32.31
N PRO A 4 1.57 11.57 33.39
CA PRO A 4 2.12 11.67 34.74
C PRO A 4 2.74 10.34 35.17
N GLY A 5 4.01 10.37 35.59
CA GLY A 5 4.71 9.23 36.19
C GLY A 5 5.99 8.77 35.51
N LEU A 6 6.33 9.29 34.32
CA LEU A 6 7.48 8.81 33.54
C LEU A 6 8.70 9.74 33.49
N GLY A 7 8.66 10.92 34.12
CA GLY A 7 9.81 11.83 34.18
C GLY A 7 10.34 12.33 32.83
N LEU A 8 9.68 12.01 31.72
CA LEU A 8 10.01 12.50 30.38
C LEU A 8 9.33 13.84 30.16
N GLU A 9 9.81 14.86 30.87
CA GLU A 9 9.60 16.23 30.41
C GLU A 9 10.35 16.38 29.09
N LEU A 10 9.62 16.34 27.98
CA LEU A 10 10.15 16.81 26.70
C LEU A 10 10.28 18.33 26.79
N GLU A 11 11.26 18.82 27.55
CA GLU A 11 11.70 20.23 27.63
C GLU A 11 12.29 20.72 26.30
N GLY A 12 12.38 19.85 25.29
CA GLY A 12 12.75 20.23 23.94
C GLY A 12 11.76 21.17 23.26
N GLY A 13 12.28 22.03 22.40
CA GLY A 13 11.51 22.90 21.50
C GLY A 13 10.59 22.11 20.56
N VAL A 14 9.76 22.82 19.78
CA VAL A 14 8.80 22.23 18.83
C VAL A 14 9.47 21.23 17.88
N GLU A 15 10.68 21.54 17.43
CA GLU A 15 11.50 20.70 16.54
C GLU A 15 11.82 19.34 17.19
N GLN A 16 12.22 19.33 18.45
CA GLN A 16 12.57 18.09 19.15
C GLN A 16 11.34 17.21 19.39
N ARG A 17 10.20 17.82 19.78
CA ARG A 17 8.95 17.07 20.01
C ARG A 17 8.37 16.45 18.73
N THR A 18 8.41 17.20 17.63
CA THR A 18 7.95 16.71 16.32
C THR A 18 8.91 15.68 15.74
N ALA A 19 10.22 15.81 15.97
CA ALA A 19 11.21 14.78 15.62
C ALA A 19 10.98 13.45 16.37
N PHE A 20 10.64 13.48 17.67
CA PHE A 20 10.27 12.28 18.41
C PHE A 20 8.98 11.63 17.88
N ALA A 21 7.96 12.44 17.57
CA ALA A 21 6.73 11.94 16.94
C ALA A 21 7.03 11.28 15.59
N PHE A 22 7.83 11.94 14.75
CA PHE A 22 8.27 11.41 13.46
C PHE A 22 9.01 10.07 13.59
N ALA A 23 9.98 9.97 14.50
CA ALA A 23 10.72 8.73 14.74
C ALA A 23 9.81 7.62 15.29
N GLY A 24 8.89 7.98 16.18
CA GLY A 24 7.88 7.07 16.74
C GLY A 24 6.94 6.53 15.66
N ASP A 25 6.47 7.38 14.74
CA ASP A 25 5.62 6.99 13.62
C ASP A 25 6.36 6.11 12.62
N LEU A 26 7.63 6.42 12.32
CA LEU A 26 8.47 5.56 11.47
C LEU A 26 8.60 4.16 12.08
N PHE A 27 8.89 4.09 13.38
CA PHE A 27 8.97 2.82 14.11
C PHE A 27 7.63 2.08 14.08
N LEU A 28 6.52 2.78 14.31
CA LEU A 28 5.17 2.22 14.30
C LEU A 28 4.78 1.68 12.93
N ILE A 29 5.08 2.40 11.84
CA ILE A 29 4.84 1.95 10.45
C ILE A 29 5.65 0.67 10.18
N CYS A 30 6.94 0.67 10.50
CA CYS A 30 7.81 -0.49 10.30
C CYS A 30 7.34 -1.70 11.11
N LEU A 31 6.98 -1.50 12.39
CA LEU A 31 6.48 -2.55 13.26
C LEU A 31 5.14 -3.12 12.75
N ALA A 32 4.21 -2.25 12.34
CA ALA A 32 2.91 -2.66 11.81
C ALA A 32 3.06 -3.47 10.51
N LEU A 33 3.99 -3.09 9.64
CA LEU A 33 4.26 -3.81 8.40
C LEU A 33 5.06 -5.11 8.61
N LEU A 34 5.94 -5.17 9.62
CA LEU A 34 6.59 -6.41 10.05
C LEU A 34 5.55 -7.43 10.52
N MET A 35 4.52 -6.95 11.23
CA MET A 35 3.33 -7.71 11.61
C MET A 35 2.28 -7.76 10.48
N GLY A 36 2.69 -7.68 9.22
CA GLY A 36 1.84 -7.59 8.05
C GLY A 36 0.67 -8.60 8.02
N PRO A 37 0.86 -9.89 8.35
CA PRO A 37 -0.26 -10.84 8.41
C PRO A 37 -1.35 -10.46 9.42
N TRP A 38 -0.99 -9.79 10.51
CA TRP A 38 -1.90 -9.35 11.56
C TRP A 38 -2.49 -7.96 11.30
N VAL A 39 -1.89 -7.16 10.44
CA VAL A 39 -2.34 -5.79 10.15
C VAL A 39 -3.01 -5.71 8.78
N LEU A 40 -2.31 -6.11 7.73
CA LEU A 40 -2.80 -5.99 6.35
C LEU A 40 -3.90 -7.01 6.04
N THR A 41 -3.87 -8.22 6.61
CA THR A 41 -4.91 -9.24 6.38
C THR A 41 -6.28 -8.83 6.93
N PRO A 42 -6.42 -8.42 8.21
CA PRO A 42 -7.71 -7.95 8.71
C PRO A 42 -8.13 -6.66 8.04
N LEU A 43 -7.20 -5.74 7.75
CA LEU A 43 -7.50 -4.52 6.99
C LEU A 43 -8.14 -4.89 5.64
N MET A 44 -7.50 -5.78 4.88
CA MET A 44 -8.01 -6.28 3.61
C MET A 44 -9.40 -6.91 3.74
N LYS A 45 -9.63 -7.75 4.75
CA LYS A 45 -10.95 -8.37 5.00
C LYS A 45 -12.02 -7.35 5.36
N LEU A 46 -11.67 -6.35 6.18
CA LEU A 46 -12.60 -5.35 6.67
C LEU A 46 -13.08 -4.46 5.52
N TRP A 47 -12.17 -3.85 4.77
CA TRP A 47 -12.56 -2.90 3.73
C TRP A 47 -13.23 -3.61 2.54
N THR A 48 -12.80 -4.82 2.17
CA THR A 48 -13.47 -5.59 1.09
C THR A 48 -14.87 -6.05 1.47
N ALA A 49 -15.16 -6.24 2.76
CA ALA A 49 -16.51 -6.54 3.25
C ALA A 49 -17.45 -5.33 3.18
N LEU A 50 -16.91 -4.11 3.25
CA LEU A 50 -17.67 -2.86 3.13
C LEU A 50 -18.05 -2.52 1.69
N VAL A 51 -17.52 -3.22 0.68
CA VAL A 51 -17.84 -2.98 -0.73
C VAL A 51 -18.94 -3.93 -1.18
N PRO A 52 -20.22 -3.49 -1.22
CA PRO A 52 -21.30 -4.30 -1.75
C PRO A 52 -21.19 -4.39 -3.27
N SER A 53 -20.70 -5.53 -3.77
CA SER A 53 -20.65 -5.80 -5.22
C SER A 53 -21.47 -7.03 -5.54
N ARG A 54 -22.30 -6.96 -6.60
CA ARG A 54 -23.03 -8.11 -7.14
C ARG A 54 -22.24 -8.91 -8.18
N SER A 55 -21.00 -8.53 -8.47
CA SER A 55 -20.23 -9.16 -9.55
C SER A 55 -19.57 -10.46 -9.10
N VAL A 56 -19.70 -11.52 -9.89
CA VAL A 56 -19.05 -12.82 -9.62
C VAL A 56 -17.52 -12.67 -9.63
N ALA A 57 -16.98 -11.83 -10.51
CA ALA A 57 -15.53 -11.57 -10.60
C ALA A 57 -14.95 -10.91 -9.34
N TRP A 58 -15.71 -10.03 -8.67
CA TRP A 58 -15.29 -9.45 -7.39
C TRP A 58 -15.25 -10.51 -6.28
N HIS A 59 -16.30 -11.32 -6.15
CA HIS A 59 -16.34 -12.38 -5.14
C HIS A 59 -15.20 -13.38 -5.33
N LEU A 60 -14.92 -13.79 -6.57
CA LEU A 60 -13.79 -14.66 -6.89
C LEU A 60 -12.44 -14.04 -6.52
N ALA A 61 -12.26 -12.74 -6.78
CA ALA A 61 -11.05 -12.01 -6.40
C ALA A 61 -10.90 -11.96 -4.88
N VAL A 62 -11.96 -11.56 -4.14
CA VAL A 62 -11.95 -11.51 -2.67
C VAL A 62 -11.65 -12.87 -2.05
N HIS A 63 -12.31 -13.94 -2.52
CA HIS A 63 -12.03 -15.29 -2.05
C HIS A 63 -10.60 -15.73 -2.34
N SER A 64 -10.07 -15.41 -3.53
CA SER A 64 -8.69 -15.72 -3.91
C SER A 64 -7.66 -15.00 -3.02
N CYS A 65 -7.88 -13.72 -2.74
CA CYS A 65 -7.04 -12.94 -1.83
C CYS A 65 -7.09 -13.48 -0.39
N ARG A 66 -8.29 -13.87 0.09
CA ARG A 66 -8.46 -14.43 1.45
C ARG A 66 -7.82 -15.80 1.61
N ALA A 67 -7.97 -16.68 0.63
CA ALA A 67 -7.34 -18.00 0.63
C ALA A 67 -5.80 -17.91 0.56
N ARG A 68 -5.27 -16.83 -0.02
CA ARG A 68 -3.82 -16.57 -0.17
C ARG A 68 -3.38 -15.33 0.61
N ALA A 69 -3.78 -15.25 1.88
CA ALA A 69 -3.48 -14.11 2.73
C ALA A 69 -1.97 -13.83 2.85
N ALA A 70 -1.15 -14.85 3.11
CA ALA A 70 0.31 -14.70 3.23
C ALA A 70 0.96 -14.09 1.96
N ARG A 71 0.47 -14.50 0.79
CA ARG A 71 0.94 -14.02 -0.52
C ARG A 71 0.42 -12.62 -0.87
N SER A 72 -0.76 -12.29 -0.38
CA SER A 72 -1.34 -10.95 -0.48
C SER A 72 -0.57 -9.96 0.38
N VAL A 73 -0.09 -10.37 1.56
CA VAL A 73 0.76 -9.53 2.42
C VAL A 73 2.07 -9.19 1.72
N THR A 74 2.78 -10.16 1.14
CA THR A 74 4.08 -9.91 0.49
C THR A 74 3.98 -9.01 -0.74
N THR A 75 2.84 -9.03 -1.44
CA THR A 75 2.59 -8.15 -2.60
C THR A 75 2.16 -6.75 -2.19
N VAL A 76 1.41 -6.59 -1.10
CA VAL A 76 0.90 -5.29 -0.63
C VAL A 76 1.93 -4.49 0.16
N LEU A 77 2.77 -5.16 0.96
CA LEU A 77 3.72 -4.55 1.89
C LEU A 77 4.61 -3.47 1.29
N PRO A 78 5.31 -3.66 0.14
CA PRO A 78 6.18 -2.63 -0.43
C PRO A 78 5.44 -1.35 -0.82
N PHE A 79 4.23 -1.47 -1.37
CA PHE A 79 3.40 -0.30 -1.70
C PHE A 79 2.89 0.40 -0.44
N ALA A 80 2.44 -0.36 0.55
CA ALA A 80 1.97 0.18 1.83
C ALA A 80 3.10 0.94 2.58
N LEU A 81 4.32 0.39 2.55
CA LEU A 81 5.52 1.03 3.10
C LEU A 81 5.82 2.35 2.39
N SER A 82 5.86 2.31 1.06
CA SER A 82 6.20 3.46 0.23
C SER A 82 5.22 4.62 0.43
N LEU A 83 3.91 4.34 0.38
CA LEU A 83 2.87 5.34 0.60
C LEU A 83 2.92 5.93 2.02
N SER A 84 3.18 5.10 3.02
CA SER A 84 3.27 5.55 4.42
C SER A 84 4.49 6.43 4.66
N PHE A 85 5.63 6.10 4.06
CA PHE A 85 6.83 6.93 4.17
C PHE A 85 6.67 8.28 3.46
N VAL A 86 6.13 8.29 2.24
CA VAL A 86 5.83 9.56 1.55
C VAL A 86 4.86 10.40 2.38
N GLY A 87 3.78 9.79 2.90
CA GLY A 87 2.82 10.45 3.78
C GLY A 87 3.46 11.04 5.02
N LEU A 88 4.29 10.26 5.74
CA LEU A 88 4.98 10.69 6.95
C LEU A 88 5.86 11.92 6.71
N PHE A 89 6.65 11.91 5.64
CA PHE A 89 7.53 13.05 5.31
C PHE A 89 6.74 14.29 4.88
N MET A 90 5.66 14.12 4.12
CA MET A 90 4.78 15.24 3.74
C MET A 90 4.10 15.88 4.95
N VAL A 91 3.66 15.08 5.92
CA VAL A 91 3.07 15.60 7.16
C VAL A 91 4.10 16.37 7.98
N MET A 92 5.30 15.80 8.17
CA MET A 92 6.37 16.47 8.92
C MET A 92 6.79 17.78 8.25
N GLY A 93 6.94 17.74 6.94
CA GLY A 93 7.30 18.88 6.12
C GLY A 93 6.34 20.06 6.19
N ASN A 94 5.04 19.78 6.24
CA ASN A 94 3.99 20.79 6.38
C ASN A 94 4.03 21.50 7.75
N VAL A 95 4.51 20.84 8.79
CA VAL A 95 4.50 21.38 10.16
C VAL A 95 5.79 22.13 10.52
N MET A 96 6.91 21.83 9.86
CA MET A 96 8.20 22.43 10.18
C MET A 96 8.33 23.88 9.66
N PRO A 97 8.72 24.84 10.53
CA PRO A 97 8.91 26.24 10.13
C PRO A 97 10.01 26.38 9.05
N GLY A 98 9.72 27.12 7.98
CA GLY A 98 10.67 27.34 6.88
C GLY A 98 10.87 26.14 5.95
N SER A 99 10.16 25.04 6.18
CA SER A 99 10.17 23.89 5.28
C SER A 99 9.29 24.15 4.07
N THR A 100 9.85 23.97 2.87
CA THR A 100 9.11 23.98 1.60
C THR A 100 8.63 22.59 1.20
N ALA A 101 8.64 21.62 2.13
CA ALA A 101 8.56 20.18 1.88
C ALA A 101 7.47 19.77 0.89
N GLY A 102 7.84 19.87 -0.38
CA GLY A 102 7.10 19.37 -1.50
C GLY A 102 7.60 17.99 -1.83
N LEU A 103 6.97 17.39 -2.83
CA LEU A 103 7.37 16.09 -3.38
C LEU A 103 8.85 16.03 -3.76
N GLY A 104 9.44 17.16 -4.19
CA GLY A 104 10.87 17.25 -4.51
C GLY A 104 11.78 16.88 -3.33
N ASP A 105 11.56 17.48 -2.16
CA ASP A 105 12.39 17.24 -0.97
C ASP A 105 12.23 15.81 -0.45
N VAL A 106 11.00 15.28 -0.50
CA VAL A 106 10.72 13.88 -0.18
C VAL A 106 11.45 12.95 -1.16
N MET A 107 11.50 13.29 -2.45
CA MET A 107 12.21 12.50 -3.47
C MET A 107 13.73 12.61 -3.36
N VAL A 108 14.29 13.71 -2.84
CA VAL A 108 15.73 13.81 -2.56
C VAL A 108 16.13 12.83 -1.46
N VAL A 109 15.33 12.71 -0.39
CA VAL A 109 15.66 11.84 0.75
C VAL A 109 15.25 10.39 0.52
N LEU A 110 14.05 10.17 0.01
CA LEU A 110 13.43 8.85 -0.11
C LEU A 110 13.21 8.38 -1.55
N GLY A 111 13.53 9.18 -2.57
CA GLY A 111 13.20 8.84 -3.96
C GLY A 111 13.74 7.48 -4.38
N TRP A 112 14.97 7.15 -3.98
CA TRP A 112 15.54 5.84 -4.27
C TRP A 112 14.87 4.70 -3.50
N VAL A 113 14.55 4.93 -2.21
CA VAL A 113 13.81 3.96 -1.37
C VAL A 113 12.44 3.67 -1.97
N PHE A 114 11.75 4.73 -2.42
CA PHE A 114 10.46 4.64 -3.10
C PHE A 114 10.57 3.83 -4.39
N VAL A 115 11.52 4.16 -5.27
CA VAL A 115 11.73 3.43 -6.53
C VAL A 115 12.04 1.95 -6.29
N VAL A 116 12.97 1.64 -5.38
CA VAL A 116 13.38 0.27 -5.08
C VAL A 116 12.21 -0.53 -4.48
N SER A 117 11.50 0.04 -3.51
CA SER A 117 10.36 -0.61 -2.88
C SER A 117 9.23 -0.85 -3.88
N TRP A 118 8.94 0.14 -4.72
CA TRP A 118 7.89 0.05 -5.74
C TRP A 118 8.19 -1.01 -6.80
N VAL A 119 9.40 -0.98 -7.38
CA VAL A 119 9.86 -1.98 -8.36
C VAL A 119 9.91 -3.37 -7.72
N GLY A 120 10.35 -3.46 -6.47
CA GLY A 120 10.31 -4.69 -5.68
C GLY A 120 8.90 -5.27 -5.55
N GLY A 121 7.89 -4.43 -5.26
CA GLY A 121 6.49 -4.84 -5.23
C GLY A 121 5.99 -5.39 -6.56
N LEU A 122 6.33 -4.72 -7.66
CA LEU A 122 6.00 -5.20 -9.02
C LEU A 122 6.70 -6.52 -9.34
N ALA A 123 7.95 -6.70 -8.90
CA ALA A 123 8.70 -7.94 -9.06
C ALA A 123 8.07 -9.10 -8.26
N VAL A 124 7.62 -8.85 -7.03
CA VAL A 124 6.90 -9.84 -6.22
C VAL A 124 5.60 -10.24 -6.90
N ILE A 125 4.82 -9.29 -7.45
CA ILE A 125 3.61 -9.59 -8.23
C ILE A 125 3.96 -10.52 -9.41
N ALA A 126 5.03 -10.23 -10.15
CA ALA A 126 5.46 -11.05 -11.27
C ALA A 126 5.88 -12.46 -10.83
N LEU A 127 6.64 -12.59 -9.74
CA LEU A 127 7.07 -13.88 -9.18
C LEU A 127 5.88 -14.74 -8.73
N VAL A 128 4.96 -14.11 -7.99
CA VAL A 128 3.71 -14.73 -7.51
C VAL A 128 2.86 -15.24 -8.67
N GLY A 129 2.81 -14.49 -9.77
CA GLY A 129 2.15 -14.87 -11.01
C GLY A 129 2.80 -16.04 -11.74
N ARG A 130 4.13 -16.20 -11.66
CA ARG A 130 4.86 -17.27 -12.38
C ARG A 130 4.54 -18.67 -11.85
N GLU A 131 4.43 -18.84 -10.54
CA GLU A 131 3.99 -20.11 -9.93
C GLU A 131 2.56 -20.50 -10.40
N ARG A 132 1.70 -19.51 -10.69
CA ARG A 132 0.34 -19.71 -11.24
C ARG A 132 0.38 -20.38 -12.61
N THR A 133 1.41 -20.14 -13.43
CA THR A 133 1.55 -20.71 -14.79
C THR A 133 1.78 -22.22 -14.79
N ARG A 134 2.34 -22.77 -13.71
CA ARG A 134 2.64 -24.20 -13.58
C ARG A 134 1.40 -24.99 -13.13
N ASP A 135 0.60 -24.41 -12.23
CA ASP A 135 -0.68 -25.00 -11.78
C ASP A 135 -1.84 -24.71 -12.76
N SER A 136 -1.84 -23.56 -13.43
CA SER A 136 -2.87 -23.21 -14.42
C SER A 136 -2.75 -24.03 -15.71
N ALA A 137 -1.57 -24.59 -16.02
CA ALA A 137 -1.43 -25.54 -17.13
C ALA A 137 -2.32 -26.79 -16.90
N VAL A 138 -2.55 -27.19 -15.65
CA VAL A 138 -3.44 -28.31 -15.29
C VAL A 138 -4.92 -27.88 -15.33
N VAL A 139 -5.23 -26.65 -14.92
CA VAL A 139 -6.61 -26.14 -14.89
C VAL A 139 -7.10 -25.63 -16.25
N THR A 140 -6.22 -25.23 -17.17
CA THR A 140 -6.64 -24.79 -18.52
C THR A 140 -7.12 -25.97 -19.38
N VAL A 141 -6.64 -27.18 -19.08
CA VAL A 141 -7.20 -28.44 -19.62
C VAL A 141 -8.66 -28.64 -19.16
N ALA A 142 -9.10 -28.00 -18.08
CA ALA A 142 -10.46 -28.12 -17.51
C ALA A 142 -11.49 -27.09 -18.04
N GLY A 143 -11.16 -26.27 -19.06
CA GLY A 143 -12.16 -25.53 -19.84
C GLY A 143 -12.66 -24.16 -19.30
N ALA A 144 -11.87 -23.43 -18.52
CA ALA A 144 -12.30 -22.14 -17.93
C ALA A 144 -12.46 -21.00 -18.97
N ARG A 145 -13.56 -20.22 -18.87
CA ARG A 145 -13.84 -19.04 -19.74
C ARG A 145 -12.84 -17.88 -19.48
N PRO A 146 -12.06 -17.42 -20.49
CA PRO A 146 -10.96 -16.45 -20.32
C PRO A 146 -11.36 -15.05 -19.78
N GLY A 147 -12.57 -14.59 -20.08
CA GLY A 147 -13.01 -13.23 -19.76
C GLY A 147 -13.25 -12.99 -18.26
N VAL A 148 -13.76 -13.99 -17.53
CA VAL A 148 -14.02 -13.87 -16.08
C VAL A 148 -12.72 -13.92 -15.29
N VAL A 149 -11.76 -14.74 -15.74
CA VAL A 149 -10.43 -14.87 -15.13
C VAL A 149 -9.67 -13.54 -15.20
N THR A 150 -9.63 -12.93 -16.39
CA THR A 150 -8.94 -11.64 -16.59
C THR A 150 -9.52 -10.54 -15.70
N ARG A 151 -10.86 -10.45 -15.63
CA ARG A 151 -11.54 -9.44 -14.80
C ARG A 151 -11.32 -9.68 -13.30
N SER A 152 -11.33 -10.94 -12.86
CA SER A 152 -11.01 -11.31 -11.47
C SER A 152 -9.57 -10.94 -11.10
N THR A 153 -8.60 -11.13 -12.00
CA THR A 153 -7.19 -10.79 -11.75
C THR A 153 -6.96 -9.27 -11.66
N ILE A 154 -7.69 -8.48 -12.44
CA ILE A 154 -7.66 -7.01 -12.28
C ILE A 154 -8.22 -6.61 -10.92
N TYR A 155 -9.32 -7.23 -10.47
CA TYR A 155 -9.86 -6.99 -9.13
C TYR A 155 -8.91 -7.42 -8.01
N GLU A 156 -8.13 -8.49 -8.16
CA GLU A 156 -7.05 -8.84 -7.21
C GLU A 156 -6.05 -7.67 -7.08
N GLY A 157 -5.67 -7.05 -8.19
CA GLY A 157 -4.76 -5.89 -8.20
C GLY A 157 -5.34 -4.64 -7.57
N ALA A 158 -6.62 -4.39 -7.81
CA ALA A 158 -7.36 -3.33 -7.15
C ALA A 158 -7.45 -3.57 -5.64
N ILE A 159 -7.62 -4.83 -5.19
CA ILE A 159 -7.63 -5.17 -3.77
C ILE A 159 -6.26 -4.91 -3.12
N TYR A 160 -5.18 -5.27 -3.81
CA TYR A 160 -3.83 -5.04 -3.28
C TYR A 160 -3.48 -3.55 -3.18
N ALA A 161 -3.73 -2.78 -4.25
CA ALA A 161 -3.55 -1.33 -4.21
C ALA A 161 -4.47 -0.66 -3.19
N GLY A 162 -5.76 -1.03 -3.15
CA GLY A 162 -6.71 -0.48 -2.20
C GLY A 162 -6.28 -0.70 -0.75
N THR A 163 -5.75 -1.88 -0.43
CA THR A 163 -5.22 -2.18 0.91
C THR A 163 -3.99 -1.33 1.24
N ALA A 164 -3.05 -1.16 0.29
CA ALA A 164 -1.88 -0.32 0.47
C ALA A 164 -2.25 1.17 0.65
N ILE A 165 -3.17 1.68 -0.16
CA ILE A 165 -3.67 3.06 -0.11
C ILE A 165 -4.38 3.31 1.22
N LEU A 166 -5.24 2.39 1.66
CA LEU A 166 -5.95 2.52 2.93
C LEU A 166 -4.98 2.51 4.12
N PHE A 167 -3.97 1.63 4.09
CA PHE A 167 -2.92 1.63 5.10
C PHE A 167 -2.14 2.95 5.11
N GLY A 168 -1.77 3.47 3.94
CA GLY A 168 -1.13 4.78 3.78
C GLY A 168 -2.01 5.95 4.29
N ALA A 169 -3.31 5.90 4.07
CA ALA A 169 -4.24 6.91 4.58
C ALA A 169 -4.35 6.85 6.11
N ILE A 170 -4.39 5.64 6.68
CA ILE A 170 -4.37 5.44 8.14
C ILE A 170 -3.06 5.96 8.73
N SER A 171 -1.91 5.66 8.11
CA SER A 171 -0.62 6.16 8.59
C SER A 171 -0.54 7.68 8.52
N ILE A 172 -1.02 8.32 7.44
CA ILE A 172 -1.13 9.79 7.36
C ILE A 172 -2.02 10.35 8.49
N ALA A 173 -3.15 9.71 8.78
CA ALA A 173 -4.04 10.16 9.85
C ALA A 173 -3.39 10.05 11.24
N VAL A 174 -2.73 8.92 11.52
CA VAL A 174 -2.00 8.70 12.78
C VAL A 174 -0.86 9.71 12.92
N THR A 175 -0.01 9.83 11.89
CA THR A 175 1.11 10.78 11.86
C THR A 175 0.63 12.23 11.99
N SER A 176 -0.48 12.59 11.33
CA SER A 176 -1.05 13.93 11.48
C SER A 176 -1.49 14.19 12.91
N ALA A 177 -2.04 13.20 13.60
CA ALA A 177 -2.45 13.33 15.00
C ALA A 177 -1.25 13.45 15.95
N THR A 178 -0.24 12.59 15.81
CA THR A 178 0.97 12.57 16.66
C THR A 178 1.83 13.81 16.46
N ILE A 179 2.07 14.21 15.21
CA ILE A 179 2.84 15.41 14.87
C ILE A 179 2.08 16.68 15.28
N ALA A 180 0.76 16.77 15.05
CA ALA A 180 -0.05 17.89 15.54
C ALA A 180 0.03 18.03 17.07
N ALA A 181 -0.02 16.89 17.79
CA ALA A 181 0.13 16.87 19.24
C ALA A 181 1.53 17.32 19.69
N GLY A 182 2.59 16.94 18.96
CA GLY A 182 3.97 17.38 19.22
C GLY A 182 4.17 18.88 18.98
N ALA A 183 3.60 19.39 17.89
CA ALA A 183 3.66 20.80 17.51
C ALA A 183 2.65 21.71 18.24
N ARG A 184 1.72 21.12 19.02
CA ARG A 184 0.64 21.82 19.73
C ARG A 184 -0.25 22.66 18.79
N ILE A 185 -0.51 22.13 17.60
CA ILE A 185 -1.44 22.70 16.61
C ILE A 185 -2.64 21.80 16.42
N SER A 186 -3.69 22.30 15.76
CA SER A 186 -4.85 21.47 15.44
C SER A 186 -4.53 20.47 14.33
N ILE A 187 -5.06 19.25 14.45
CA ILE A 187 -4.94 18.23 13.40
C ILE A 187 -5.54 18.71 12.07
N ALA A 188 -6.61 19.52 12.13
CA ALA A 188 -7.23 20.12 10.96
C ALA A 188 -6.26 21.05 10.21
N ARG A 189 -5.41 21.81 10.92
CA ARG A 189 -4.39 22.64 10.28
C ARG A 189 -3.37 21.80 9.52
N VAL A 190 -2.93 20.69 10.13
CA VAL A 190 -2.02 19.74 9.47
C VAL A 190 -2.67 19.17 8.22
N LEU A 191 -3.87 18.62 8.34
CA LEU A 191 -4.57 17.99 7.21
C LEU A 191 -4.87 18.98 6.07
N ASN A 192 -5.23 20.22 6.37
CA ASN A 192 -5.50 21.23 5.33
C ASN A 192 -4.26 21.68 4.57
N GLY A 193 -3.07 21.60 5.17
CA GLY A 193 -1.81 21.95 4.50
C GLY A 193 -1.23 20.81 3.66
N LEU A 194 -1.82 19.61 3.68
CA LEU A 194 -1.29 18.48 2.93
C LEU A 194 -1.54 18.64 1.42
N PRO A 195 -0.58 18.26 0.57
CA PRO A 195 -0.74 18.30 -0.88
C PRO A 195 -1.57 17.12 -1.37
N TRP A 196 -2.89 17.16 -1.12
CA TRP A 196 -3.84 16.11 -1.44
C TRP A 196 -3.84 15.68 -2.91
N GLU A 197 -3.54 16.61 -3.83
CA GLU A 197 -3.39 16.31 -5.25
C GLU A 197 -2.23 15.35 -5.52
N THR A 198 -1.06 15.58 -4.90
CA THR A 198 0.11 14.71 -5.06
C THR A 198 -0.11 13.34 -4.41
N LEU A 199 -0.76 13.30 -3.24
CA LEU A 199 -1.11 12.07 -2.55
C LEU A 199 -2.14 11.27 -3.34
N GLY A 200 -3.13 11.95 -3.92
CA GLY A 200 -4.14 11.36 -4.81
C GLY A 200 -3.52 10.81 -6.10
N ALA A 201 -2.58 11.54 -6.71
CA ALA A 201 -1.84 11.08 -7.87
C ALA A 201 -1.00 9.84 -7.54
N LEU A 202 -0.33 9.81 -6.39
CA LEU A 202 0.45 8.66 -5.94
C LEU A 202 -0.43 7.43 -5.72
N ALA A 203 -1.59 7.61 -5.10
CA ALA A 203 -2.58 6.55 -4.93
C ALA A 203 -3.09 6.04 -6.28
N ALA A 204 -3.37 6.93 -7.23
CA ALA A 204 -3.78 6.56 -8.59
C ALA A 204 -2.69 5.79 -9.34
N VAL A 205 -1.43 6.23 -9.26
CA VAL A 205 -0.28 5.53 -9.85
C VAL A 205 -0.10 4.15 -9.21
N THR A 206 -0.30 4.02 -7.89
CA THR A 206 -0.29 2.72 -7.19
C THR A 206 -1.33 1.79 -7.79
N LEU A 207 -2.57 2.26 -7.90
CA LEU A 207 -3.68 1.49 -8.46
C LEU A 207 -3.44 1.10 -9.91
N LEU A 208 -2.98 2.04 -10.75
CA LEU A 208 -2.70 1.79 -12.16
C LEU A 208 -1.58 0.77 -12.34
N THR A 209 -0.47 0.91 -11.61
CA THR A 209 0.69 0.02 -11.75
C THR A 209 0.42 -1.39 -11.24
N THR A 210 -0.30 -1.57 -10.13
CA THR A 210 -0.65 -2.92 -9.64
C THR A 210 -1.67 -3.61 -10.55
N CYS A 211 -2.71 -2.89 -10.99
CA CYS A 211 -3.71 -3.41 -11.92
C CYS A 211 -3.07 -3.79 -13.27
N LEU A 212 -2.19 -2.92 -13.80
CA LEU A 212 -1.49 -3.18 -15.06
C LEU A 212 -0.53 -4.36 -14.93
N ALA A 213 0.22 -4.48 -13.82
CA ALA A 213 1.12 -5.60 -13.60
C ALA A 213 0.38 -6.94 -13.62
N LEU A 214 -0.77 -7.01 -12.95
CA LEU A 214 -1.59 -8.21 -12.91
C LEU A 214 -2.31 -8.48 -14.24
N ALA A 215 -2.78 -7.45 -14.94
CA ALA A 215 -3.36 -7.59 -16.28
C ALA A 215 -2.33 -8.09 -17.30
N LEU A 216 -1.11 -7.53 -17.31
CA LEU A 216 -0.02 -7.98 -18.17
C LEU A 216 0.38 -9.41 -17.86
N GLN A 217 0.41 -9.78 -16.58
CA GLN A 217 0.68 -11.16 -16.16
C GLN A 217 -0.40 -12.12 -16.68
N ALA A 218 -1.68 -11.76 -16.57
CA ALA A 218 -2.80 -12.56 -17.10
C ALA A 218 -2.77 -12.67 -18.64
N ALA A 219 -2.36 -11.61 -19.34
CA ALA A 219 -2.23 -11.62 -20.80
C ALA A 219 -1.04 -12.48 -21.27
N ARG A 220 0.04 -12.57 -20.48
CA ARG A 220 1.19 -13.43 -20.80
C ARG A 220 0.87 -14.91 -20.61
N THR A 221 0.18 -15.28 -19.54
CA THR A 221 -0.18 -16.68 -19.28
C THR A 221 -1.09 -17.23 -20.36
N SER A 222 -2.11 -16.47 -20.80
CA SER A 222 -3.01 -16.89 -21.89
C SER A 222 -2.28 -17.16 -23.21
N ARG A 223 -1.30 -16.33 -23.59
CA ARG A 223 -0.48 -16.54 -24.81
C ARG A 223 0.39 -17.80 -24.72
N THR A 224 1.01 -18.05 -23.57
CA THR A 224 1.90 -19.23 -23.42
C THR A 224 1.15 -20.55 -23.50
N VAL A 225 -0.08 -20.61 -22.99
CA VAL A 225 -0.93 -21.82 -23.09
C VAL A 225 -1.36 -22.06 -24.53
N ALA A 226 -1.81 -21.01 -25.23
CA ALA A 226 -2.17 -21.11 -26.65
C ALA A 226 -0.98 -21.58 -27.51
N ALA A 227 0.22 -21.06 -27.26
CA ALA A 227 1.42 -21.45 -28.00
C ALA A 227 1.86 -22.90 -27.75
N ARG A 228 1.60 -23.47 -26.55
CA ARG A 228 1.86 -24.89 -26.27
C ARG A 228 0.82 -25.81 -26.90
N ALA A 229 -0.46 -25.42 -26.88
CA ALA A 229 -1.53 -26.19 -27.50
C ALA A 229 -1.37 -26.33 -29.03
N LEU A 230 -0.71 -25.36 -29.68
CA LEU A 230 -0.39 -25.43 -31.12
C LEU A 230 0.85 -26.28 -31.44
N ARG A 231 1.61 -26.75 -30.43
CA ARG A 231 2.83 -27.56 -30.60
C ARG A 231 2.64 -29.04 -30.21
N SER A 232 1.46 -29.41 -29.72
CA SER A 232 1.05 -30.79 -29.40
C SER A 232 0.07 -31.30 -30.44
#